data_AF-A0A448HJM3-F1
#
_entry.id   AF-A0A448HJM3-F1
#
_cell.length_a   1.000
_cell.length_b   1.000
_cell.length_c   1.000
_cell.angle_alpha   90.00
_cell.angle_beta   90.00
_cell.angle_gamma   90.00
#
_symmetry.space_group_name_H-M   'P 1'
#
loop_
_entity.id
_entity.type
_entity.pdbx_description
1 polymer ?
#
loop_
_entity_poly.entity_id
_entity_poly.type
_entity_poly.pdbx_seq_one_letter_code
_entity_poly.pdbx_strand_id
1 'polypeptide(L)'
;MTSSPPSTVSGATEPKLTGNPAGAPATATHPPAPQGASEVVERLGALAREQERLQEQLAALRDERDALILSGLAQGLSSAELANTAHLTGARVRAIADAAAASSARERVSRAIAKLAEQTPALCTTYGALATAVGIGSAKGVASSLAANPDVSSREGARVLLLRWASPTLGGYVIPTSEPTWQTQGDDTASRLDCLKADNLVVETPGPTGPVWVVPFERVCADATRLTRLIAS
;
A
#
# COMPACT_ATOMS: atom_id res chain seq x y z
N MET A 1 53.19 -8.16 -40.52
CA MET A 1 53.52 -8.78 -39.22
C MET A 1 52.34 -9.69 -38.87
N THR A 2 52.27 -10.93 -39.38
CA THR A 2 52.88 -12.19 -38.85
C THR A 2 52.40 -12.48 -37.42
N SER A 3 51.73 -13.57 -37.05
CA SER A 3 51.44 -14.88 -37.69
C SER A 3 50.27 -15.57 -36.95
N SER A 4 49.58 -16.50 -37.62
CA SER A 4 48.76 -17.56 -37.00
C SER A 4 49.59 -18.88 -36.84
N PRO A 5 48.98 -20.06 -36.54
CA PRO A 5 49.05 -20.95 -35.35
C PRO A 5 49.96 -22.19 -35.62
N PRO A 6 49.78 -23.48 -35.19
CA PRO A 6 48.89 -24.19 -34.23
C PRO A 6 49.61 -25.29 -33.37
N SER A 7 48.89 -26.13 -32.60
CA SER A 7 48.97 -27.62 -32.71
C SER A 7 48.09 -28.39 -31.72
N THR A 8 47.47 -29.43 -32.28
CA THR A 8 46.57 -30.44 -31.71
C THR A 8 47.34 -31.75 -31.47
N VAL A 9 47.04 -32.51 -30.40
CA VAL A 9 47.21 -33.99 -30.27
C VAL A 9 46.23 -34.41 -29.14
N SER A 10 45.08 -35.07 -29.35
CA SER A 10 44.77 -36.44 -29.80
C SER A 10 45.47 -37.57 -29.05
N GLY A 11 44.76 -38.20 -28.11
CA GLY A 11 45.17 -39.44 -27.45
C GLY A 11 43.98 -40.13 -26.79
N ALA A 12 43.35 -41.03 -27.53
CA ALA A 12 42.27 -41.90 -27.09
C ALA A 12 42.78 -43.03 -26.18
N THR A 13 42.05 -43.37 -25.11
CA THR A 13 41.79 -44.77 -24.74
C THR A 13 40.61 -44.87 -23.75
N GLU A 14 39.49 -45.45 -24.20
CA GLU A 14 38.49 -46.07 -23.33
C GLU A 14 39.12 -47.24 -22.54
N PRO A 15 38.53 -47.59 -21.39
CA PRO A 15 38.32 -49.00 -21.09
C PRO A 15 36.85 -49.30 -20.80
N LYS A 16 36.22 -49.92 -21.80
CA LYS A 16 35.54 -51.21 -21.72
C LYS A 16 34.72 -51.48 -20.45
N LEU A 17 33.41 -51.25 -20.57
CA LEU A 17 32.36 -51.93 -19.81
C LEU A 17 32.46 -53.45 -20.03
N THR A 18 32.66 -54.21 -18.95
CA THR A 18 32.40 -55.65 -18.91
C THR A 18 31.75 -56.02 -17.57
N GLY A 19 30.54 -56.59 -17.63
CA GLY A 19 30.10 -57.64 -16.70
C GLY A 19 29.29 -57.24 -15.45
N ASN A 20 27.97 -57.39 -15.56
CA ASN A 20 26.91 -57.48 -14.53
C ASN A 20 27.13 -58.71 -13.57
N PRO A 21 26.29 -59.04 -12.55
CA PRO A 21 25.15 -58.34 -11.91
C PRO A 21 25.13 -58.42 -10.34
N ALA A 22 24.09 -57.84 -9.73
CA ALA A 22 23.55 -58.16 -8.39
C ALA A 22 24.38 -57.74 -7.15
N GLY A 23 24.13 -56.52 -6.69
CA GLY A 23 24.34 -56.10 -5.31
C GLY A 23 23.20 -55.16 -4.90
N ALA A 24 22.45 -55.54 -3.87
CA ALA A 24 21.29 -54.84 -3.31
C ALA A 24 21.50 -53.32 -3.15
N PRO A 25 20.43 -52.50 -3.13
CA PRO A 25 20.58 -51.10 -2.74
C PRO A 25 21.08 -51.08 -1.30
N ALA A 26 22.37 -50.81 -1.12
CA ALA A 26 22.89 -50.45 0.18
C ALA A 26 22.18 -49.16 0.57
N THR A 27 21.21 -49.28 1.48
CA THR A 27 20.68 -48.17 2.27
C THR A 27 21.89 -47.40 2.76
N ALA A 28 22.16 -46.25 2.12
CA ALA A 28 23.10 -45.28 2.63
C ALA A 28 22.48 -44.72 3.91
N THR A 29 22.70 -45.42 5.01
CA THR A 29 22.54 -44.86 6.34
C THR A 29 23.50 -43.68 6.41
N HIS A 30 22.97 -42.48 6.17
CA HIS A 30 23.62 -41.26 6.61
C HIS A 30 23.98 -41.47 8.09
N PRO A 31 25.23 -41.18 8.51
CA PRO A 31 25.56 -41.23 9.93
C PRO A 31 24.54 -40.33 10.65
N PRO A 32 23.97 -40.77 11.79
CA PRO A 32 23.08 -39.92 12.56
C PRO A 32 23.80 -38.60 12.81
N ALA A 33 23.10 -37.48 12.53
CA ALA A 33 23.63 -36.16 12.82
C ALA A 33 24.19 -36.19 14.26
N PRO A 34 25.40 -35.66 14.50
CA PRO A 34 26.02 -35.74 15.81
C PRO A 34 25.01 -35.21 16.83
N GLN A 35 24.75 -35.96 17.91
CA GLN A 35 23.64 -35.69 18.83
C GLN A 35 23.60 -34.22 19.31
N GLY A 36 24.77 -33.58 19.44
CA GLY A 36 24.90 -32.15 19.75
C GLY A 36 24.39 -31.19 18.66
N ALA A 37 24.41 -31.56 17.37
CA ALA A 37 23.82 -30.75 16.30
C ALA A 37 22.28 -30.76 16.37
N SER A 38 21.67 -31.90 16.74
CA SER A 38 20.22 -31.99 16.96
C SER A 38 19.79 -31.14 18.16
N GLU A 39 20.53 -31.23 19.27
CA GLU A 39 20.28 -30.44 20.49
C GLU A 39 20.43 -28.93 20.24
N VAL A 40 21.43 -28.52 19.46
CA VAL A 40 21.61 -27.11 19.06
C VAL A 40 20.42 -26.62 18.22
N VAL A 41 19.97 -27.40 17.23
CA VAL A 41 18.83 -27.03 16.39
C VAL A 41 17.54 -26.94 17.21
N GLU A 42 17.30 -27.89 18.11
CA GLU A 42 16.15 -27.86 19.01
C GLU A 42 16.19 -26.65 19.94
N ARG A 43 17.36 -26.32 20.48
CA ARG A 43 17.56 -25.15 21.35
C ARG A 43 17.34 -23.85 20.59
N LEU A 44 17.85 -23.72 19.37
CA LEU A 44 17.60 -22.57 18.51
C LEU A 44 16.11 -22.42 18.19
N GLY A 45 15.42 -23.52 17.88
CA GLY A 45 13.98 -23.51 17.66
C GLY A 45 13.18 -23.08 18.90
N ALA A 46 13.61 -23.52 20.10
CA ALA A 46 12.98 -23.11 21.35
C ALA A 46 13.21 -21.61 21.64
N LEU A 47 14.43 -21.11 21.44
CA LEU A 47 14.75 -19.70 21.61
C LEU A 47 14.00 -18.80 20.61
N ALA A 48 13.87 -19.23 19.35
CA ALA A 48 13.12 -18.50 18.33
C ALA A 48 11.64 -18.34 18.71
N ARG A 49 11.00 -19.43 19.18
CA ARG A 49 9.61 -19.37 19.68
C ARG A 49 9.47 -18.47 20.90
N GLU A 50 10.41 -18.53 21.83
CA GLU A 50 10.40 -17.66 23.00
C GLU A 50 10.60 -16.18 22.64
N GLN A 51 11.48 -15.91 21.68
CA GLN A 51 11.67 -14.56 21.15
C GLN A 51 10.39 -14.03 20.49
N GLU A 52 9.73 -14.83 19.66
CA GLU A 52 8.44 -14.49 19.03
C GLU A 52 7.38 -14.17 20.10
N ARG A 53 7.23 -15.05 21.09
CA ARG A 53 6.31 -14.86 22.22
C ARG A 53 6.57 -13.55 22.98
N LEU A 54 7.84 -13.25 23.28
CA LEU A 54 8.22 -12.01 23.98
C LEU A 54 7.99 -10.77 23.12
N GLN A 55 8.18 -10.87 21.80
CA GLN A 55 7.90 -9.78 20.86
C GLN A 55 6.40 -9.48 20.77
N GLU A 56 5.56 -10.51 20.72
CA GLU A 56 4.09 -10.37 20.77
C GLU A 56 3.62 -9.73 22.08
N GLN A 57 4.15 -10.17 23.21
CA GLN A 57 3.84 -9.58 24.52
C GLN A 57 4.25 -8.11 24.60
N LEU A 58 5.44 -7.77 24.08
CA LEU A 58 5.91 -6.39 24.03
C LEU A 58 5.06 -5.52 23.10
N ALA A 59 4.57 -6.07 21.99
CA ALA A 59 3.66 -5.37 21.08
C ALA A 59 2.33 -5.05 21.79
N ALA A 60 1.71 -6.05 22.45
CA ALA A 60 0.46 -5.86 23.19
C ALA A 60 0.57 -4.77 24.28
N LEU A 61 1.67 -4.77 25.05
CA LEU A 61 1.93 -3.73 26.06
C LEU A 61 2.13 -2.33 25.44
N ARG A 62 2.74 -2.25 24.26
CA ARG A 62 2.90 -0.98 23.54
C ARG A 62 1.56 -0.46 23.03
N ASP A 63 0.71 -1.34 22.51
CA ASP A 63 -0.62 -0.98 22.02
C ASP A 63 -1.50 -0.49 23.16
N GLU A 64 -1.50 -1.18 24.31
CA GLU A 64 -2.21 -0.74 25.51
C GLU A 64 -1.71 0.62 26.00
N ARG A 65 -0.38 0.82 26.08
CA ARG A 65 0.21 2.12 26.45
C ARG A 65 -0.19 3.21 25.48
N ASP A 66 -0.11 2.97 24.18
CA ASP A 66 -0.43 3.97 23.16
C ASP A 66 -1.92 4.31 23.20
N ALA A 67 -2.81 3.35 23.44
CA ALA A 67 -4.23 3.58 23.68
C ALA A 67 -4.49 4.44 24.93
N LEU A 68 -3.79 4.17 26.04
CA LEU A 68 -3.88 4.98 27.26
C LEU A 68 -3.37 6.41 27.03
N ILE A 69 -2.30 6.59 26.26
CA ILE A 69 -1.80 7.92 25.86
C ILE A 69 -2.87 8.68 25.07
N LEU A 70 -3.48 8.04 24.07
CA LEU A 70 -4.52 8.66 23.26
C LEU A 70 -5.76 9.02 24.10
N SER A 71 -6.18 8.12 25.00
CA SER A 71 -7.28 8.39 25.94
C SER A 71 -6.96 9.55 26.87
N GLY A 72 -5.74 9.61 27.42
CA GLY A 72 -5.29 10.70 28.28
C GLY A 72 -5.29 12.05 27.57
N LEU A 73 -4.79 12.10 26.33
CA LEU A 73 -4.84 13.30 25.49
C LEU A 73 -6.28 13.75 25.25
N ALA A 74 -7.18 12.82 24.94
CA ALA A 74 -8.60 13.11 24.74
C ALA A 74 -9.30 13.65 26.00
N GLN A 75 -8.80 13.29 27.19
CA GLN A 75 -9.28 13.79 28.49
C GLN A 75 -8.59 15.10 28.93
N GLY A 76 -7.70 15.66 28.11
CA GLY A 76 -7.05 16.94 28.38
C GLY A 76 -5.72 16.86 29.13
N LEU A 77 -5.16 15.67 29.35
CA LEU A 77 -3.82 15.54 29.91
C LEU A 77 -2.78 16.10 28.93
N SER A 78 -1.76 16.77 29.46
CA SER A 78 -0.70 17.32 28.62
C SER A 78 0.23 16.23 28.08
N SER A 79 0.80 16.45 26.90
CA SER A 79 1.80 15.52 26.35
C SER A 79 3.05 15.38 27.24
N ALA A 80 3.35 16.40 28.07
CA ALA A 80 4.48 16.36 29.00
C ALA A 80 4.20 15.45 30.21
N GLU A 81 3.01 15.54 30.79
CA GLU A 81 2.57 14.64 31.87
C GLU A 81 2.56 13.19 31.41
N LEU A 82 1.95 12.92 30.25
CA LEU A 82 1.90 11.57 29.68
C LEU A 82 3.30 11.03 29.34
N ALA A 83 4.18 11.87 28.79
CA ALA A 83 5.56 11.49 28.50
C ALA A 83 6.33 11.11 29.77
N ASN A 84 6.21 11.93 30.82
CA ASN A 84 6.88 11.67 32.10
C ASN A 84 6.37 10.38 32.75
N THR A 85 5.06 10.18 32.81
CA THR A 85 4.45 8.98 33.41
C THR A 85 4.77 7.70 32.62
N ALA A 86 4.78 7.77 31.28
CA ALA A 86 5.07 6.62 30.43
C ALA A 86 6.59 6.39 30.21
N HIS A 87 7.46 7.20 30.83
CA HIS A 87 8.90 7.22 30.58
C HIS A 87 9.27 7.33 29.09
N LEU A 88 8.53 8.17 28.38
CA LEU A 88 8.73 8.49 26.96
C LEU A 88 9.24 9.91 26.78
N THR A 89 9.73 10.23 25.59
CA THR A 89 9.94 11.62 25.20
C THR A 89 8.62 12.26 24.77
N GLY A 90 8.49 13.57 24.96
CA GLY A 90 7.33 14.31 24.41
C GLY A 90 7.21 14.18 22.87
N ALA A 91 8.33 13.99 22.18
CA ALA A 91 8.34 13.71 20.74
C ALA A 91 7.69 12.35 20.40
N ARG A 92 7.90 11.32 21.25
CA ARG A 92 7.26 10.02 21.05
C ARG A 92 5.75 10.09 21.27
N VAL A 93 5.28 10.82 22.28
CA VAL A 93 3.84 11.04 22.52
C VAL A 93 3.20 11.73 21.31
N ARG A 94 3.84 12.77 20.76
CA ARG A 94 3.37 13.42 19.53
C ARG A 94 3.32 12.47 18.34
N ALA A 95 4.37 11.66 18.13
CA ALA A 95 4.39 10.69 17.04
C ALA A 95 3.25 9.66 17.14
N ILE A 96 2.88 9.23 18.35
CA ILE A 96 1.73 8.35 18.58
C ILE A 96 0.42 9.05 18.20
N ALA A 97 0.23 10.29 18.66
CA ALA A 97 -0.96 11.08 18.32
C ALA A 97 -1.08 11.34 16.81
N ASP A 98 0.03 11.70 16.16
CA ASP A 98 0.10 11.93 14.71
C ASP A 98 -0.21 10.65 13.92
N ALA A 99 0.34 9.50 14.35
CA ALA A 99 0.07 8.21 13.73
C ALA A 99 -1.42 7.81 13.88
N ALA A 100 -2.01 8.01 15.06
CA ALA A 100 -3.43 7.76 15.30
C ALA A 100 -4.33 8.68 14.45
N ALA A 101 -3.98 9.98 14.37
CA ALA A 101 -4.69 10.94 13.54
C ALA A 101 -4.62 10.58 12.04
N ALA A 102 -3.44 10.16 11.56
CA ALA A 102 -3.25 9.69 10.20
C ALA A 102 -4.04 8.41 9.92
N SER A 103 -4.06 7.45 10.85
CA SER A 103 -4.85 6.23 10.71
C SER A 103 -6.35 6.53 10.64
N SER A 104 -6.84 7.37 11.55
CA SER A 104 -8.24 7.80 11.56
C SER A 104 -8.62 8.58 10.29
N ALA A 105 -7.72 9.41 9.77
CA ALA A 105 -7.92 10.11 8.50
C ALA A 105 -8.04 9.14 7.32
N ARG A 106 -7.18 8.11 7.25
CA ARG A 106 -7.26 7.05 6.23
C ARG A 106 -8.60 6.31 6.30
N GLU A 107 -9.05 5.93 7.48
CA GLU A 107 -10.34 5.24 7.66
C GLU A 107 -11.53 6.10 7.21
N ARG A 108 -11.54 7.40 7.57
CA ARG A 108 -12.60 8.31 7.12
C ARG A 108 -12.59 8.46 5.60
N VAL A 109 -11.41 8.52 4.99
CA VAL A 109 -11.26 8.62 3.52
C VAL A 109 -11.70 7.35 2.81
N SER A 110 -11.27 6.16 3.26
CA SER A 110 -11.69 4.89 2.62
C SER A 110 -13.19 4.71 2.70
N ARG A 111 -13.79 4.95 3.88
CA ARG A 111 -15.24 4.90 4.07
C ARG A 111 -15.98 5.86 3.13
N ALA A 112 -15.53 7.11 3.05
CA ALA A 112 -16.15 8.12 2.19
C ALA A 112 -16.06 7.74 0.71
N ILE A 113 -14.94 7.17 0.28
CA ILE A 113 -14.71 6.76 -1.11
C ILE A 113 -15.53 5.53 -1.47
N ALA A 114 -15.63 4.54 -0.58
CA ALA A 114 -16.51 3.39 -0.77
C ALA A 114 -17.97 3.85 -0.96
N LYS A 115 -18.45 4.77 -0.11
CA LYS A 115 -19.79 5.37 -0.24
C LYS A 115 -19.97 6.20 -1.52
N LEU A 116 -18.93 6.88 -1.98
CA LEU A 116 -18.94 7.57 -3.28
C LEU A 116 -18.99 6.58 -4.45
N ALA A 117 -18.31 5.44 -4.34
CA ALA A 117 -18.27 4.40 -5.35
C ALA A 117 -19.64 3.73 -5.55
N GLU A 118 -20.40 3.58 -4.46
CA GLU A 118 -21.78 3.03 -4.43
C GLU A 118 -22.83 3.93 -5.11
N GLN A 119 -22.53 5.20 -5.39
CA GLN A 119 -23.52 6.14 -5.93
C GLN A 119 -24.00 5.73 -7.32
N THR A 120 -25.32 5.76 -7.50
CA THR A 120 -25.99 5.54 -8.79
C THR A 120 -26.90 6.74 -9.10
N PRO A 121 -26.62 7.52 -10.15
CA PRO A 121 -25.54 7.35 -11.13
C PRO A 121 -24.14 7.54 -10.53
N ALA A 122 -23.13 6.92 -11.16
CA ALA A 122 -21.74 7.02 -10.74
C ALA A 122 -21.26 8.48 -10.68
N LEU A 123 -20.49 8.79 -9.63
CA LEU A 123 -20.12 10.15 -9.27
C LEU A 123 -18.64 10.26 -8.92
N CYS A 124 -18.06 11.41 -9.25
CA CYS A 124 -16.75 11.87 -8.81
C CYS A 124 -16.89 12.97 -7.75
N THR A 125 -15.78 13.29 -7.09
CA THR A 125 -15.64 14.44 -6.19
C THR A 125 -14.30 15.15 -6.44
N THR A 126 -13.99 16.17 -5.64
CA THR A 126 -12.67 16.82 -5.64
C THR A 126 -11.96 16.61 -4.31
N TYR A 127 -10.62 16.67 -4.31
CA TYR A 127 -9.84 16.58 -3.07
C TYR A 127 -10.26 17.62 -2.02
N GLY A 128 -10.62 18.82 -2.45
CA GLY A 128 -11.07 19.89 -1.55
C GLY A 128 -12.42 19.58 -0.91
N ALA A 129 -13.41 19.19 -1.72
CA ALA A 129 -14.72 18.82 -1.22
C ALA A 129 -14.65 17.61 -0.28
N LEU A 130 -13.85 16.60 -0.65
CA LEU A 130 -13.64 15.42 0.18
C LEU A 130 -12.97 15.78 1.51
N ALA A 131 -11.94 16.63 1.51
CA ALA A 131 -11.25 17.06 2.72
C ALA A 131 -12.22 17.70 3.72
N THR A 132 -13.05 18.63 3.26
CA THR A 132 -14.08 19.25 4.11
C THR A 132 -15.11 18.22 4.57
N ALA A 133 -15.59 17.35 3.68
CA ALA A 133 -16.65 16.39 4.01
C ALA A 133 -16.25 15.35 5.05
N VAL A 134 -14.96 14.97 5.10
CA VAL A 134 -14.43 13.97 6.05
C VAL A 134 -13.66 14.61 7.23
N GLY A 135 -13.69 15.94 7.36
CA GLY A 135 -13.04 16.66 8.44
C GLY A 135 -11.50 16.52 8.43
N ILE A 136 -10.88 16.57 7.25
CA ILE A 136 -9.43 16.64 7.08
C ILE A 136 -9.06 18.07 6.69
N GLY A 137 -8.05 18.64 7.37
CA GLY A 137 -7.73 20.06 7.26
C GLY A 137 -7.25 20.53 5.87
N SER A 138 -6.97 19.64 4.91
CA SER A 138 -6.59 20.05 3.55
C SER A 138 -6.74 18.94 2.50
N ALA A 139 -6.84 19.36 1.24
CA ALA A 139 -6.73 18.49 0.07
C ALA A 139 -5.41 17.67 0.04
N LYS A 140 -4.30 18.26 0.52
CA LYS A 140 -3.01 17.56 0.64
C LYS A 140 -3.09 16.41 1.65
N GLY A 141 -3.78 16.61 2.77
CA GLY A 141 -4.01 15.56 3.77
C GLY A 141 -4.82 14.39 3.20
N VAL A 142 -5.83 14.67 2.38
CA VAL A 142 -6.59 13.62 1.66
C VAL A 142 -5.71 12.90 0.66
N ALA A 143 -4.90 13.60 -0.13
CA ALA A 143 -3.97 12.98 -1.07
C ALA A 143 -2.97 12.06 -0.36
N SER A 144 -2.41 12.51 0.77
CA SER A 144 -1.53 11.68 1.59
C SER A 144 -2.25 10.47 2.19
N SER A 145 -3.52 10.64 2.57
CA SER A 145 -4.32 9.54 3.11
C SER A 145 -4.59 8.51 2.03
N LEU A 146 -5.03 8.93 0.83
CA LEU A 146 -5.23 8.07 -0.32
C LEU A 146 -3.97 7.31 -0.73
N ALA A 147 -2.84 8.01 -0.81
CA ALA A 147 -1.54 7.46 -1.23
C ALA A 147 -1.09 6.24 -0.43
N ALA A 148 -1.40 6.24 0.87
CA ALA A 148 -0.93 5.25 1.83
C ALA A 148 -2.06 4.37 2.36
N ASN A 149 -3.18 4.27 1.63
CA ASN A 149 -4.36 3.54 2.07
C ASN A 149 -4.60 2.29 1.23
N PRO A 150 -4.26 1.10 1.76
CA PRO A 150 -4.48 -0.16 1.05
C PRO A 150 -5.97 -0.52 0.91
N ASP A 151 -6.86 0.12 1.69
CA ASP A 151 -8.29 -0.13 1.68
C ASP A 151 -9.04 0.62 0.57
N VAL A 152 -8.33 1.36 -0.28
CA VAL A 152 -8.90 2.09 -1.42
C VAL A 152 -8.26 1.59 -2.69
N SER A 153 -9.06 1.00 -3.59
CA SER A 153 -8.55 0.58 -4.89
C SER A 153 -8.20 1.79 -5.78
N SER A 154 -7.32 1.60 -6.78
CA SER A 154 -7.02 2.66 -7.75
C SER A 154 -8.28 3.10 -8.49
N ARG A 155 -9.22 2.19 -8.75
CA ARG A 155 -10.51 2.47 -9.39
C ARG A 155 -11.37 3.42 -8.57
N GLU A 156 -11.52 3.16 -7.27
CA GLU A 156 -12.31 4.04 -6.39
C GLU A 156 -11.60 5.38 -6.15
N GLY A 157 -10.29 5.34 -5.91
CA GLY A 157 -9.47 6.54 -5.71
C GLY A 157 -9.44 7.48 -6.93
N ALA A 158 -9.63 6.94 -8.15
CA ALA A 158 -9.65 7.72 -9.38
C ALA A 158 -10.79 8.75 -9.43
N ARG A 159 -11.85 8.53 -8.64
CA ARG A 159 -13.02 9.40 -8.55
C ARG A 159 -12.76 10.71 -7.81
N VAL A 160 -11.58 10.89 -7.21
CA VAL A 160 -11.19 12.14 -6.53
C VAL A 160 -10.32 12.99 -7.46
N LEU A 161 -10.92 14.05 -8.00
CA LEU A 161 -10.34 14.87 -9.06
C LEU A 161 -9.57 16.08 -8.52
N LEU A 162 -8.57 16.50 -9.28
CA LEU A 162 -7.79 17.70 -9.01
C LEU A 162 -8.52 18.94 -9.54
N LEU A 163 -8.60 19.99 -8.70
CA LEU A 163 -9.28 21.24 -9.05
C LEU A 163 -8.72 21.89 -10.33
N ARG A 164 -7.40 21.81 -10.53
CA ARG A 164 -6.70 22.38 -11.69
C ARG A 164 -7.10 21.76 -13.05
N TRP A 165 -7.85 20.66 -13.04
CA TRP A 165 -8.34 20.02 -14.26
C TRP A 165 -9.69 20.56 -14.72
N ALA A 166 -10.36 21.38 -13.89
CA ALA A 166 -11.62 21.99 -14.26
C ALA A 166 -11.44 22.91 -15.49
N SER A 167 -12.26 22.68 -16.51
CA SER A 167 -12.35 23.48 -17.73
C SER A 167 -13.81 23.87 -17.97
N PRO A 168 -14.20 25.11 -17.60
CA PRO A 168 -15.55 25.62 -17.86
C PRO A 168 -15.94 25.56 -19.34
N THR A 169 -14.98 25.81 -20.23
CA THR A 169 -15.20 25.81 -21.69
C THR A 169 -15.52 24.42 -22.24
N LEU A 170 -15.06 23.36 -21.58
CA LEU A 170 -15.32 21.97 -21.96
C LEU A 170 -16.39 21.30 -21.09
N GLY A 171 -17.01 22.04 -20.16
CA GLY A 171 -18.10 21.56 -19.33
C GLY A 171 -17.72 20.52 -18.27
N GLY A 172 -16.45 20.42 -17.87
CA GLY A 172 -16.05 19.43 -16.87
C GLY A 172 -14.59 19.45 -16.50
N TYR A 173 -14.08 18.31 -16.00
CA TYR A 173 -12.69 18.10 -15.63
C TYR A 173 -11.96 17.33 -16.72
N VAL A 174 -10.93 17.94 -17.30
CA VAL A 174 -10.10 17.32 -18.35
C VAL A 174 -9.15 16.31 -17.70
N ILE A 175 -9.31 15.03 -18.05
CA ILE A 175 -8.49 13.96 -17.49
C ILE A 175 -7.27 13.74 -18.39
N PRO A 176 -6.04 13.90 -17.87
CA PRO A 176 -4.85 13.66 -18.66
C PRO A 176 -4.73 12.18 -19.02
N THR A 177 -4.22 11.90 -20.22
CA THR A 177 -3.96 10.52 -20.69
C THR A 177 -2.81 9.85 -19.95
N SER A 178 -1.92 10.65 -19.35
CA SER A 178 -0.84 10.19 -18.48
C SER A 178 -0.69 11.14 -17.30
N GLU A 179 -0.61 10.57 -16.10
CA GLU A 179 -0.36 11.31 -14.87
C GLU A 179 0.82 10.64 -14.15
N PRO A 180 2.05 11.19 -14.24
CA PRO A 180 3.24 10.58 -13.64
C PRO A 180 3.15 10.42 -12.12
N THR A 181 2.33 11.25 -11.47
CA THR A 181 2.12 11.22 -10.02
C THR A 181 0.91 10.38 -9.61
N TRP A 182 0.21 9.75 -10.56
CA TRP A 182 -0.89 8.86 -10.23
C TRP A 182 -0.34 7.62 -9.53
N GLN A 183 -0.79 7.43 -8.31
CA GLN A 183 -0.32 6.34 -7.47
C GLN A 183 -1.14 5.09 -7.77
N THR A 184 -0.42 4.06 -8.17
CA THR A 184 -0.88 2.68 -8.26
C THR A 184 -1.05 2.13 -6.84
N GLN A 185 -2.22 1.59 -6.52
CA GLN A 185 -2.47 0.98 -5.21
C GLN A 185 -2.07 -0.50 -5.26
N GLY A 186 -0.96 -0.86 -4.60
CA GLY A 186 -0.41 -2.21 -4.66
C GLY A 186 0.03 -2.58 -6.08
N ASP A 187 -0.47 -3.70 -6.60
CA ASP A 187 -0.17 -4.22 -7.95
C ASP A 187 -1.05 -3.59 -9.05
N ASP A 188 -2.02 -2.73 -8.70
CA ASP A 188 -2.93 -2.13 -9.67
C ASP A 188 -2.25 -0.98 -10.44
N THR A 189 -1.80 -1.27 -11.65
CA THR A 189 -1.12 -0.33 -12.56
C THR A 189 -2.07 0.46 -13.45
N ALA A 190 -3.39 0.39 -13.25
CA ALA A 190 -4.34 1.09 -14.12
C ALA A 190 -4.17 2.61 -14.05
N SER A 191 -4.16 3.27 -15.21
CA SER A 191 -4.13 4.73 -15.25
C SER A 191 -5.46 5.30 -14.72
N ARG A 192 -5.43 6.52 -14.16
CA ARG A 192 -6.65 7.18 -13.69
C ARG A 192 -7.71 7.28 -14.79
N LEU A 193 -7.29 7.54 -16.03
CA LEU A 193 -8.19 7.61 -17.17
C LEU A 193 -8.86 6.26 -17.44
N ASP A 194 -8.11 5.16 -17.39
CA ASP A 194 -8.66 3.82 -17.63
C ASP A 194 -9.66 3.43 -16.53
N CYS A 195 -9.35 3.75 -15.27
CA CYS A 195 -10.28 3.59 -14.15
C CYS A 195 -11.60 4.33 -14.39
N LEU A 196 -11.52 5.60 -14.78
CA LEU A 196 -12.72 6.42 -15.03
C LEU A 196 -13.50 5.97 -16.27
N LYS A 197 -12.82 5.47 -17.31
CA LYS A 197 -13.46 4.85 -18.48
C LYS A 197 -14.21 3.58 -18.09
N ALA A 198 -13.61 2.71 -17.28
CA ALA A 198 -14.24 1.48 -16.83
C ALA A 198 -15.53 1.72 -16.02
N ASP A 199 -15.62 2.87 -15.34
CA ASP A 199 -16.81 3.32 -14.62
C ASP A 199 -17.77 4.18 -15.46
N ASN A 200 -17.50 4.32 -16.76
CA ASN A 200 -18.23 5.19 -17.68
C ASN A 200 -18.34 6.65 -17.22
N LEU A 201 -17.38 7.15 -16.43
CA LEU A 201 -17.41 8.49 -15.83
C LEU A 201 -16.92 9.60 -16.75
N VAL A 202 -16.23 9.25 -17.84
CA VAL A 202 -15.70 10.20 -18.83
C VAL A 202 -16.47 10.14 -20.15
N VAL A 203 -16.48 11.28 -20.84
CA VAL A 203 -16.92 11.42 -22.23
C VAL A 203 -15.78 11.98 -23.07
N GLU A 204 -15.70 11.57 -24.32
CA GLU A 204 -14.75 12.14 -25.27
C GLU A 204 -15.36 13.43 -25.86
N THR A 205 -14.62 14.53 -25.75
CA THR A 205 -15.06 15.86 -26.18
C THR A 205 -14.02 16.45 -27.15
N PRO A 206 -14.45 17.15 -28.23
CA PRO A 206 -13.52 17.88 -29.09
C PRO A 206 -12.77 18.97 -28.29
N GLY A 207 -11.44 18.86 -28.25
CA GLY A 207 -10.56 19.84 -27.64
C GLY A 207 -9.76 20.65 -28.68
N PRO A 208 -9.04 21.69 -28.24
CA PRO A 208 -8.31 22.60 -29.13
C PRO A 208 -7.17 21.93 -29.91
N THR A 209 -6.62 20.82 -29.39
CA THR A 209 -5.50 20.08 -29.98
C THR A 209 -5.88 18.67 -30.42
N GLY A 210 -7.18 18.34 -30.40
CA GLY A 210 -7.68 16.98 -30.62
C GLY A 210 -8.68 16.53 -29.54
N PRO A 211 -9.18 15.29 -29.61
CA PRO A 211 -10.13 14.76 -28.63
C PRO A 211 -9.50 14.70 -27.24
N VAL A 212 -10.30 15.04 -26.22
CA VAL A 212 -9.93 14.99 -24.81
C VAL A 212 -10.99 14.26 -24.01
N TRP A 213 -10.58 13.62 -22.91
CA TRP A 213 -11.50 12.93 -22.00
C TRP A 213 -11.92 13.86 -20.87
N VAL A 214 -13.23 13.99 -20.67
CA VAL A 214 -13.80 14.93 -19.69
C VAL A 214 -14.71 14.17 -18.75
N VAL A 215 -14.56 14.38 -17.43
CA VAL A 215 -15.63 14.07 -16.46
C VAL A 215 -16.56 15.28 -16.41
N PRO A 216 -17.82 15.18 -16.86
CA PRO A 216 -18.74 16.32 -16.90
C PRO A 216 -19.03 16.87 -15.49
N PHE A 217 -19.26 18.19 -15.36
CA PHE A 217 -19.50 18.82 -14.05
C PHE A 217 -20.69 18.22 -13.30
N GLU A 218 -21.74 17.81 -14.00
CA GLU A 218 -22.92 17.17 -13.42
C GLU A 218 -22.62 15.81 -12.76
N ARG A 219 -21.49 15.18 -13.14
CA ARG A 219 -20.98 13.95 -12.53
C ARG A 219 -19.97 14.19 -11.43
N VAL A 220 -19.71 15.45 -11.05
CA VAL A 220 -18.78 15.81 -9.97
C VAL A 220 -19.51 16.54 -8.84
N CYS A 221 -19.53 15.94 -7.66
CA CYS A 221 -19.98 16.64 -6.45
C CYS A 221 -18.81 17.42 -5.82
N ALA A 222 -18.65 18.67 -6.24
CA ALA A 222 -17.66 19.59 -5.66
C ALA A 222 -18.16 20.36 -4.42
N ASP A 223 -19.46 20.26 -4.09
CA ASP A 223 -20.03 20.86 -2.88
C ASP A 223 -19.83 19.92 -1.67
N ALA A 224 -19.12 20.40 -0.65
CA ALA A 224 -18.79 19.60 0.52
C ALA A 224 -20.03 19.20 1.34
N THR A 225 -21.01 20.09 1.49
CA THR A 225 -22.23 19.84 2.27
C THR A 225 -23.11 18.77 1.62
N ARG A 226 -23.22 18.80 0.29
CA ARG A 226 -23.87 17.76 -0.49
C ARG A 226 -23.08 16.45 -0.38
N LEU A 227 -21.76 16.50 -0.52
CA LEU A 227 -20.91 15.31 -0.43
C LEU A 227 -21.04 14.63 0.94
N THR A 228 -21.00 15.39 2.05
CA THR A 228 -21.19 14.87 3.41
C THR A 228 -22.50 14.09 3.53
N ARG A 229 -23.60 14.58 2.95
CA ARG A 229 -24.88 13.86 2.95
C ARG A 229 -24.83 12.56 2.14
N LEU A 230 -24.15 12.57 1.00
CA LEU A 230 -24.03 11.39 0.14
C LEU A 230 -23.16 10.29 0.75
N ILE A 231 -22.12 10.65 1.50
CA ILE A 231 -21.20 9.68 2.12
C ILE A 231 -21.61 9.24 3.52
N ALA A 232 -22.66 9.85 4.09
CA ALA A 232 -23.20 9.50 5.40
C ALA A 232 -24.28 8.40 5.34
N SER A 233 -24.91 8.20 4.17
CA SER A 233 -25.88 7.13 3.89
C SER A 233 -25.18 5.81 3.59
#